data_AF-A0AAW2EWN8-F1
#
_entry.id   AF-A0AAW2EWN8-F1
#
_cell.length_a   1.000
_cell.length_b   1.000
_cell.length_c   1.000
_cell.angle_alpha   90.00
_cell.angle_beta   90.00
_cell.angle_gamma   90.00
#
_symmetry.space_group_name_H-M   'P 1'
#
loop_
_entity.id
_entity.type
_entity.pdbx_description
1 polymer ?
#
loop_
_entity_poly.entity_id
_entity_poly.type
_entity_poly.pdbx_seq_one_letter_code
_entity_poly.pdbx_strand_id
1 'polypeptide(L)'
;MTFAEITFSLYFYIVQWKESVPIVNLEKQIWHAYFITSLLYYSVKMGFVVWACDTGKDQALEIGTTVHDVLINTSDKQLKDELQLFSLQVLHRENTFCAKGLVVDASLLTAIVGSITTYLLILIQFLVTSKSCSKSTSNTTQAT
;
A
#
# COMPACT_ATOMS: atom_id res chain seq x y z
N MET A 1 6.99 -3.60 8.11
CA MET A 1 8.18 -3.90 7.30
C MET A 1 8.06 -3.28 5.92
N THR A 2 7.10 -3.70 5.08
CA THR A 2 6.92 -3.16 3.70
C THR A 2 6.86 -1.63 3.62
N PHE A 3 6.10 -0.98 4.51
CA PHE A 3 6.01 0.48 4.59
C PHE A 3 7.37 1.17 4.77
N ALA A 4 8.16 0.70 5.74
CA ALA A 4 9.46 1.29 6.05
C ALA A 4 10.46 1.01 4.91
N GLU A 5 10.43 -0.20 4.35
CA GLU A 5 11.28 -0.59 3.21
C GLU A 5 11.03 0.30 1.99
N ILE A 6 9.76 0.54 1.63
CA ILE A 6 9.40 1.42 0.50
C ILE A 6 9.84 2.86 0.80
N THR A 7 9.62 3.34 2.03
CA THR A 7 9.98 4.72 2.42
C THR A 7 11.50 4.95 2.36
N PHE A 8 12.30 4.08 3.00
CA PHE A 8 13.76 4.19 2.94
C PHE A 8 14.30 4.00 1.53
N SER A 9 13.71 3.07 0.78
CA SER A 9 14.03 2.88 -0.62
C SER A 9 13.88 4.19 -1.40
N LEU A 10 12.67 4.75 -1.43
CA LEU A 10 12.40 6.01 -2.14
C LEU A 10 13.30 7.15 -1.67
N TYR A 11 13.59 7.24 -0.37
CA TYR A 11 14.50 8.24 0.17
C TYR A 11 15.91 8.12 -0.42
N PHE A 12 16.54 6.94 -0.39
CA PHE A 12 17.89 6.75 -0.93
C PHE A 12 17.95 7.03 -2.43
N TYR A 13 16.91 6.66 -3.18
CA TYR A 13 16.80 7.00 -4.60
C TYR A 13 16.82 8.51 -4.85
N ILE A 14 16.03 9.27 -4.09
CA ILE A 14 15.96 10.74 -4.19
C ILE A 14 17.30 11.39 -3.80
N VAL A 15 17.94 10.90 -2.73
CA VAL A 15 19.25 11.40 -2.30
C VAL A 15 20.30 11.18 -3.39
N GLN A 16 20.36 9.97 -3.95
CA GLN A 16 21.34 9.63 -4.99
C GLN A 16 21.09 10.37 -6.30
N TRP A 17 19.83 10.62 -6.66
CA TRP A 17 19.46 11.49 -7.78
C TRP A 17 19.99 12.92 -7.59
N LYS A 18 19.83 13.47 -6.38
CA LYS A 18 20.23 14.84 -6.05
C LYS A 18 21.74 15.06 -6.01
N GLU A 19 22.54 14.04 -5.71
CA GLU A 19 24.00 14.18 -5.66
C GLU A 19 24.70 14.20 -7.02
N SER A 20 23.96 14.04 -8.13
CA SER A 20 24.45 14.35 -9.49
C SER A 20 25.89 13.91 -9.75
N VAL A 21 26.26 12.67 -9.40
CA VAL A 21 27.56 12.09 -9.78
C VAL A 21 27.38 11.38 -11.12
N PRO A 22 27.92 11.92 -12.24
CA PRO A 22 27.77 11.37 -13.57
C PRO A 22 28.89 10.35 -13.84
N ILE A 23 28.99 9.32 -13.00
CA ILE A 23 29.85 8.18 -13.29
C ILE A 23 28.92 7.01 -13.52
N VAL A 24 28.80 6.62 -14.80
CA VAL A 24 28.09 5.40 -15.23
C VAL A 24 28.88 4.22 -14.70
N ASN A 25 28.58 3.83 -13.46
CA ASN A 25 29.25 2.74 -12.76
C ASN A 25 28.30 1.54 -12.72
N LEU A 26 28.79 0.36 -13.10
CA LEU A 26 28.00 -0.88 -13.18
C LEU A 26 27.28 -1.18 -11.85
N GLU A 27 27.92 -0.89 -10.72
CA GLU A 27 27.33 -1.02 -9.39
C GLU A 27 26.09 -0.13 -9.20
N LYS A 28 26.12 1.10 -9.72
CA LYS A 28 24.98 2.03 -9.65
C LYS A 28 23.81 1.51 -10.48
N GLN A 29 24.08 0.92 -11.64
CA GLN A 29 23.06 0.30 -12.49
C GLN A 29 22.45 -0.95 -11.84
N ILE A 30 23.26 -1.82 -11.24
CA ILE A 30 22.79 -3.00 -10.50
C ILE A 30 21.92 -2.57 -9.31
N TRP A 31 22.36 -1.55 -8.57
CA TRP A 31 21.62 -1.02 -7.44
C TRP A 31 20.27 -0.42 -7.86
N HIS A 32 20.23 0.36 -8.95
CA HIS A 32 18.98 0.88 -9.53
C HIS A 32 18.06 -0.24 -10.03
N ALA A 33 18.60 -1.29 -10.67
CA ALA A 33 17.78 -2.41 -11.13
C ALA A 33 17.16 -3.16 -9.94
N TYR A 34 17.98 -3.52 -8.94
CA TYR A 34 17.52 -4.16 -7.70
C TYR A 34 16.42 -3.32 -7.01
N PHE A 35 16.63 -2.01 -6.98
CA PHE A 35 15.69 -1.05 -6.41
C PHE A 35 14.32 -1.04 -7.11
N ILE A 36 14.32 -0.90 -8.44
CA ILE A 36 13.10 -0.90 -9.24
C ILE A 36 12.38 -2.24 -9.10
N THR A 37 13.11 -3.36 -9.12
CA THR A 37 12.54 -4.69 -8.89
C THR A 37 11.90 -4.80 -7.51
N SER A 38 12.56 -4.29 -6.46
CA SER A 38 12.03 -4.32 -5.08
C SER A 38 10.75 -3.49 -4.94
N LEU A 39 10.74 -2.26 -5.47
CA LEU A 39 9.56 -1.41 -5.45
C LEU A 39 8.38 -2.04 -6.19
N LEU A 40 8.64 -2.62 -7.38
CA LEU A 40 7.63 -3.31 -8.16
C LEU A 40 7.08 -4.52 -7.39
N TYR A 41 7.95 -5.34 -6.81
CA TYR A 41 7.57 -6.50 -6.01
C TYR A 41 6.65 -6.13 -4.85
N TYR A 42 7.01 -5.11 -4.05
CA TYR A 42 6.19 -4.70 -2.92
C TYR A 42 4.87 -4.05 -3.33
N SER A 43 4.87 -3.28 -4.43
CA SER A 43 3.66 -2.66 -4.96
C SER A 43 2.67 -3.72 -5.47
N VAL A 44 3.16 -4.71 -6.23
CA VAL A 44 2.36 -5.85 -6.70
C VAL A 44 1.83 -6.66 -5.53
N LYS A 45 2.66 -6.95 -4.52
CA LYS A 45 2.23 -7.68 -3.32
C LYS A 45 1.08 -6.97 -2.59
N MET A 46 1.19 -5.65 -2.37
CA MET A 46 0.14 -4.87 -1.71
C MET A 46 -1.13 -4.80 -2.57
N GLY A 47 -0.97 -4.57 -3.88
CA GLY A 47 -2.09 -4.57 -4.83
C GLY A 47 -2.83 -5.90 -4.87
N PHE A 48 -2.10 -7.03 -4.85
CA PHE A 48 -2.69 -8.36 -4.87
C PHE A 48 -3.52 -8.65 -3.62
N VAL A 49 -3.05 -8.21 -2.44
CA VAL A 49 -3.80 -8.35 -1.19
C VAL A 49 -5.10 -7.55 -1.24
N VAL A 50 -5.04 -6.27 -1.62
CA VAL A 50 -6.23 -5.42 -1.74
C VAL A 50 -7.20 -5.98 -2.78
N TRP A 51 -6.68 -6.40 -3.94
CA TRP A 51 -7.48 -7.00 -5.01
C TRP A 51 -8.18 -8.28 -4.58
N ALA A 52 -7.49 -9.16 -3.85
CA ALA A 52 -8.09 -10.39 -3.33
C ALA A 52 -9.19 -10.10 -2.29
N CYS A 53 -8.98 -9.10 -1.43
CA CYS A 53 -9.98 -8.67 -0.45
C CYS A 53 -11.22 -8.04 -1.11
N ASP A 54 -11.01 -7.17 -2.11
CA ASP A 54 -12.11 -6.50 -2.82
C ASP A 54 -12.90 -7.50 -3.67
N THR A 55 -12.22 -8.38 -4.40
CA THR A 55 -12.85 -9.47 -5.17
C THR A 55 -13.61 -10.42 -4.25
N GLY A 56 -13.06 -10.77 -3.08
CA GLY A 56 -13.76 -11.61 -2.11
C GLY A 56 -15.02 -10.94 -1.56
N LYS A 57 -15.01 -9.60 -1.43
CA LYS A 57 -16.18 -8.84 -0.98
C LYS A 57 -17.27 -8.89 -2.05
N ASP A 58 -16.90 -8.67 -3.30
CA ASP A 58 -17.82 -8.68 -4.44
C ASP A 58 -18.43 -10.08 -4.66
N GLN A 59 -17.61 -11.13 -4.60
CA GLN A 59 -18.07 -12.52 -4.71
C GLN A 59 -19.04 -12.89 -3.58
N ALA A 60 -18.78 -12.44 -2.36
CA ALA A 60 -19.69 -12.71 -1.25
C ALA A 60 -21.04 -12.01 -1.41
N LEU A 61 -21.05 -10.80 -1.96
CA LEU A 61 -22.27 -10.08 -2.31
C LEU A 61 -23.06 -10.84 -3.39
N GLU A 62 -22.37 -11.31 -4.44
CA GLU A 62 -22.96 -12.10 -5.53
C GLU A 62 -23.62 -13.39 -5.01
N ILE A 63 -22.94 -14.13 -4.13
CA ILE A 63 -23.50 -15.34 -3.48
C ILE A 63 -24.78 -14.98 -2.71
N GLY A 64 -24.79 -13.87 -1.98
CA GLY A 64 -25.97 -13.39 -1.25
C GLY A 64 -27.16 -13.14 -2.18
N THR A 65 -26.93 -12.48 -3.32
CA THR A 65 -27.98 -12.21 -4.33
C THR A 65 -28.50 -13.48 -5.00
N THR A 66 -27.61 -14.43 -5.34
CA THR A 66 -27.99 -15.69 -5.99
C THR A 66 -28.81 -16.56 -5.04
N VAL A 67 -28.42 -16.63 -3.76
CA VAL A 67 -29.20 -17.35 -2.74
C VAL A 67 -30.60 -16.77 -2.60
N HIS A 68 -30.74 -15.44 -2.65
CA HIS A 68 -32.03 -14.78 -2.59
C HIS A 68 -32.92 -15.15 -3.79
N ASP A 69 -32.37 -15.18 -5.00
CA ASP A 69 -33.09 -15.59 -6.20
C ASP A 69 -33.53 -17.06 -6.16
N VAL A 70 -32.69 -17.95 -5.63
CA VAL A 70 -33.04 -19.38 -5.45
C VAL A 70 -34.12 -19.54 -4.37
N LEU A 71 -34.05 -18.76 -3.29
CA LEU A 71 -35.05 -18.76 -2.21
C LEU A 71 -36.46 -18.39 -2.71
N ILE A 72 -36.54 -17.42 -3.63
CA ILE A 72 -37.82 -17.00 -4.23
C ILE A 72 -38.45 -18.11 -5.08
N ASN A 73 -37.62 -18.91 -5.76
CA ASN A 73 -38.06 -19.90 -6.72
C ASN A 73 -38.27 -21.31 -6.14
N THR A 74 -37.90 -21.57 -4.89
CA THR A 74 -37.99 -22.91 -4.30
C THR A 74 -39.33 -23.16 -3.59
N SER A 75 -39.90 -24.34 -3.82
CA SER A 75 -41.17 -24.79 -3.23
C SER A 75 -40.99 -25.60 -1.94
N ASP A 76 -39.77 -26.06 -1.67
CA ASP A 76 -39.43 -26.89 -0.51
C ASP A 76 -39.25 -26.02 0.74
N LYS A 77 -40.09 -26.24 1.75
CA LYS A 77 -40.09 -25.46 3.00
C LYS A 77 -38.80 -25.61 3.79
N GLN A 78 -38.19 -26.79 3.82
CA GLN A 78 -37.02 -27.07 4.64
C GLN A 78 -35.78 -26.39 4.04
N LEU A 79 -35.64 -26.47 2.72
CA LEU A 79 -34.60 -25.78 1.97
C LEU A 79 -34.76 -24.25 2.05
N LYS A 80 -36.00 -23.76 2.06
CA LYS A 80 -36.32 -22.33 2.19
C LYS A 80 -35.86 -21.76 3.52
N ASP A 81 -36.14 -22.45 4.62
CA ASP A 81 -35.75 -21.97 5.97
C ASP A 81 -34.21 -21.90 6.11
N GLU A 82 -33.47 -22.88 5.59
CA GLU A 82 -32.00 -22.88 5.62
C GLU A 82 -31.37 -21.79 4.75
N LEU A 83 -31.85 -21.62 3.51
CA LEU A 83 -31.39 -20.56 2.61
C LEU A 83 -31.70 -19.17 3.16
N GLN A 84 -32.84 -19.00 3.83
CA GLN A 84 -33.22 -17.74 4.44
C GLN A 84 -32.31 -17.40 5.63
N LEU A 85 -31.95 -18.39 6.44
CA LEU A 85 -30.97 -18.22 7.53
C LEU A 85 -29.58 -17.87 6.98
N PHE A 86 -29.11 -18.57 5.94
CA PHE A 86 -27.83 -18.29 5.30
C PHE A 86 -27.78 -16.90 4.66
N SER A 87 -28.82 -16.53 3.91
CA SER A 87 -28.97 -15.20 3.31
C SER A 87 -28.93 -14.10 4.38
N LEU A 88 -29.62 -14.31 5.50
CA LEU A 88 -29.60 -13.37 6.62
C LEU A 88 -28.19 -13.26 7.23
N GLN A 89 -27.47 -14.37 7.41
CA GLN A 89 -26.11 -14.36 7.96
C GLN A 89 -25.11 -13.65 7.04
N VAL A 90 -25.21 -13.87 5.72
CA VAL A 90 -24.38 -13.19 4.71
C VAL A 90 -24.72 -11.70 4.63
N LEU A 91 -26.00 -11.33 4.72
CA LEU A 91 -26.43 -9.93 4.65
C LEU A 91 -26.07 -9.14 5.93
N HIS A 92 -26.19 -9.76 7.11
CA HIS A 92 -25.96 -9.10 8.39
C HIS A 92 -24.47 -8.92 8.69
N ARG A 93 -23.61 -9.77 8.14
CA ARG A 93 -22.17 -9.61 8.27
C ARG A 93 -21.67 -8.85 7.06
N GLU A 94 -21.40 -7.56 7.21
CA GLU A 94 -20.66 -6.83 6.18
C GLU A 94 -19.40 -7.65 5.83
N ASN A 95 -19.28 -8.07 4.58
CA ASN A 95 -18.19 -8.91 4.08
C ASN A 95 -16.85 -8.14 3.97
N THR A 96 -16.66 -7.19 4.87
CA THR A 96 -15.48 -6.35 4.97
C THR A 96 -14.34 -7.17 5.54
N PHE A 97 -13.33 -7.43 4.69
CA PHE A 97 -12.12 -8.10 5.13
C PHE A 97 -11.28 -7.16 5.99
N CYS A 98 -11.08 -7.57 7.25
CA CYS A 98 -10.32 -6.79 8.22
C CYS A 98 -9.01 -7.50 8.59
N ALA A 99 -7.90 -6.76 8.59
CA ALA A 99 -6.61 -7.21 9.10
C ALA A 99 -6.18 -6.30 10.26
N LYS A 100 -5.89 -6.88 11.43
CA LYS A 100 -5.54 -6.13 12.65
C LYS A 100 -6.54 -5.01 13.01
N GLY A 101 -7.82 -5.22 12.72
CA GLY A 101 -8.89 -4.24 12.99
C GLY A 101 -8.97 -3.10 11.97
N LEU A 102 -8.17 -3.15 10.89
CA LEU A 102 -8.26 -2.22 9.77
C LEU A 102 -8.95 -2.90 8.59
N VAL A 103 -9.85 -2.17 7.94
CA VAL A 103 -10.45 -2.59 6.68
C VAL A 103 -9.37 -2.64 5.61
N VAL A 104 -9.27 -3.77 4.90
CA VAL A 104 -8.31 -3.97 3.82
C VAL A 104 -8.98 -3.62 2.50
N ASP A 105 -8.94 -2.34 2.14
CA ASP A 105 -9.55 -1.79 0.93
C ASP A 105 -8.60 -0.82 0.20
N ALA A 106 -9.08 -0.24 -0.90
CA ALA A 106 -8.35 0.77 -1.63
C ALA A 106 -8.03 2.02 -0.77
N SER A 107 -8.88 2.35 0.21
CA SER A 107 -8.67 3.46 1.14
C SER A 107 -7.45 3.23 2.03
N LEU A 108 -7.27 2.02 2.55
CA LEU A 108 -6.08 1.63 3.31
C LEU A 108 -4.81 1.79 2.46
N LEU A 109 -4.86 1.40 1.18
CA LEU A 109 -3.74 1.59 0.26
C LEU A 109 -3.41 3.08 0.08
N THR A 110 -4.42 3.92 -0.13
CA THR A 110 -4.26 5.37 -0.21
C THR A 110 -3.65 5.96 1.06
N ALA A 111 -4.10 5.52 2.24
CA ALA A 111 -3.56 5.96 3.52
C ALA A 111 -2.08 5.59 3.70
N ILE A 112 -1.68 4.39 3.27
CA ILE A 112 -0.29 3.94 3.28
C ILE A 112 0.56 4.81 2.35
N VAL A 113 0.10 5.06 1.12
CA VAL A 113 0.82 5.90 0.15
C VAL A 113 0.96 7.34 0.64
N GLY A 114 -0.10 7.90 1.23
CA GLY A 114 -0.08 9.23 1.85
C GLY A 114 0.90 9.32 3.01
N SER A 115 0.95 8.27 3.84
CA SER A 115 1.94 8.16 4.91
C SER A 115 3.36 8.12 4.35
N ILE A 116 3.65 7.26 3.36
CA ILE A 116 4.99 7.16 2.72
C ILE A 116 5.43 8.54 2.22
N THR A 117 4.54 9.24 1.51
CA THR A 117 4.80 10.59 0.99
C THR A 117 5.13 11.58 2.10
N THR A 118 4.37 11.56 3.19
CA THR A 118 4.58 12.45 4.34
C THR A 118 5.94 12.20 5.00
N TYR A 119 6.30 10.93 5.26
CA TYR A 119 7.60 10.61 5.83
C TYR A 119 8.76 10.94 4.89
N LEU A 120 8.58 10.76 3.58
CA LEU A 120 9.58 11.19 2.58
C LEU A 120 9.81 12.70 2.63
N LEU A 121 8.75 13.51 2.70
CA LEU A 121 8.87 14.96 2.81
C LEU A 121 9.64 15.37 4.07
N ILE A 122 9.33 14.74 5.21
CA ILE A 122 10.04 14.99 6.48
C ILE A 122 11.54 14.67 6.34
N LEU A 123 11.88 13.49 5.79
CA LEU A 123 13.28 13.09 5.59
C LEU A 123 14.03 14.05 4.65
N ILE A 124 13.38 14.49 3.57
CA ILE A 124 13.96 15.45 2.63
C ILE A 124 14.18 16.81 3.30
N GLN A 125 13.25 17.28 4.13
CA GLN A 125 13.42 18.53 4.89
C GLN A 125 14.64 18.46 5.81
N PHE A 126 14.81 17.37 6.56
CA PHE A 126 16.01 17.17 7.39
C PHE A 126 17.30 17.16 6.56
N LEU A 127 17.30 16.51 5.40
CA LEU A 127 18.44 16.49 4.48
C LEU A 127 18.78 17.89 3.92
N VAL A 128 17.78 18.69 3.58
CA VAL A 128 17.99 20.05 3.06
C VAL A 128 18.54 20.97 4.17
N THR A 129 17.94 20.92 5.36
CA THR A 129 18.35 21.74 6.52
C THR A 129 19.78 21.43 6.94
N SER A 130 20.15 20.14 7.04
CA SER A 130 21.52 19.72 7.38
C SER A 130 22.57 20.22 6.37
N LYS A 131 22.28 20.13 5.06
CA LYS A 131 23.19 20.67 4.02
C LYS A 131 23.34 22.20 4.11
N SER A 132 22.29 22.92 4.51
CA SER A 132 22.35 24.38 4.70
C SER A 132 23.23 24.79 5.90
N CYS A 133 23.09 24.13 7.05
CA CYS A 133 23.92 24.39 8.23
C CYS A 133 25.41 24.11 7.98
N SER A 134 25.72 23.04 7.24
CA SER A 134 27.11 22.73 6.85
C SER A 134 27.71 23.85 6.00
N LYS A 135 26.96 24.34 4.99
CA LYS A 135 27.41 25.44 4.11
C LYS A 135 27.67 26.76 4.85
N SER A 136 26.88 27.06 5.88
CA SER A 136 27.09 28.25 6.73
C SER A 136 28.39 28.19 7.52
N THR A 137 28.85 27.00 7.89
CA THR A 137 30.07 26.82 8.70
C THR A 137 31.34 26.95 7.83
N SER A 138 31.26 26.61 6.54
CA SER A 138 32.39 26.70 5.60
C SER A 138 32.72 28.13 5.14
N ASN A 139 31.73 29.03 5.13
CA ASN A 139 31.93 30.41 4.67
C ASN A 139 32.57 31.33 5.72
N THR A 140 32.53 30.94 7.01
CA THR A 140 33.07 31.76 8.10
C THR A 140 34.56 31.52 8.34
N THR A 141 35.13 30.39 7.88
CA THR A 141 36.55 30.05 8.05
C THR A 141 37.50 30.60 6.99
N GLN A 142 37.00 31.35 5.98
CA GLN A 142 37.84 32.03 4.97
C GLN A 142 38.07 33.52 5.25
N ALA A 143 37.59 34.05 6.38
CA ALA A 143 37.83 35.44 6.78
C ALA A 143 38.72 35.47 8.04
N THR A 144 40.00 35.17 7.89
CA THR A 144 41.05 35.61 8.83
C THR A 144 42.39 35.70 8.12
#